data_AF-A0A924UGP3-F1
#
_entry.id   AF-A0A924UGP3-F1
#
_cell.length_a   1.000
_cell.length_b   1.000
_cell.length_c   1.000
_cell.angle_alpha   90.00
_cell.angle_beta   90.00
_cell.angle_gamma   90.00
#
_symmetry.space_group_name_H-M   'P 1'
#
loop_
_entity.id
_entity.type
_entity.pdbx_description
1 polymer ?
#
loop_
_entity_poly.entity_id
_entity_poly.type
_entity_poly.pdbx_seq_one_letter_code
_entity_poly.pdbx_strand_id
1 'polypeptide(L)'
;MKSVTEFTNFTLHNAVKAKAALATEGKSPEEIQASLGTTFKMEGDKLKYFVNAIDVAEKNADKLKRVLVISLAEGEAAPAKAVQVEEMCYLPEFIVDTKFQPPQKTDAKGGRNNRGGGQGGKSGGGAKGSPWGLTPEEKALKNKGGAPKPKA
;
A
#
# COMPACT_ATOMS: atom_id res chain seq x y z
N MET A 1 -26.10 -1.36 -10.76
CA MET A 1 -25.56 -1.26 -9.39
C MET A 1 -25.46 0.20 -8.97
N LYS A 2 -26.06 0.59 -7.84
CA LYS A 2 -25.92 1.95 -7.29
C LYS A 2 -25.24 1.90 -5.93
N SER A 3 -24.21 2.73 -5.73
CA SER A 3 -23.62 2.93 -4.41
C SER A 3 -24.59 3.72 -3.55
N VAL A 4 -24.91 3.21 -2.37
CA VAL A 4 -25.73 3.87 -1.36
C VAL A 4 -24.85 4.68 -0.42
N THR A 5 -23.81 4.05 0.13
CA THR A 5 -22.87 4.71 1.03
C THR A 5 -21.53 3.98 1.05
N GLU A 6 -20.49 4.65 1.53
CA GLU A 6 -19.17 4.07 1.72
C GLU A 6 -18.62 4.41 3.10
N PHE A 7 -17.89 3.46 3.67
CA PHE A 7 -17.22 3.61 4.94
C PHE A 7 -15.72 3.40 4.74
N THR A 8 -14.93 4.41 5.08
CA THR A 8 -13.47 4.37 4.95
C THR A 8 -12.85 3.47 6.02
N ASN A 9 -11.66 2.92 5.75
CA ASN A 9 -10.96 2.06 6.70
C ASN A 9 -10.75 2.76 8.06
N PHE A 10 -10.35 4.02 8.08
CA PHE A 10 -10.09 4.74 9.33
C PHE A 10 -11.30 4.70 10.28
N THR A 11 -12.49 4.98 9.77
CA THR A 11 -13.73 4.97 10.55
C THR A 11 -14.10 3.54 10.97
N LEU A 12 -13.99 2.57 10.05
CA LEU A 12 -14.31 1.16 10.33
C LEU A 12 -13.38 0.56 11.38
N HIS A 13 -12.08 0.81 11.29
CA HIS A 13 -11.09 0.30 12.23
C HIS A 13 -11.30 0.87 13.64
N ASN A 14 -11.62 2.17 13.76
CA ASN A 14 -11.98 2.76 15.05
C ASN A 14 -13.29 2.17 15.60
N ALA A 15 -14.26 1.89 14.72
CA ALA A 15 -15.53 1.33 15.12
C ALA A 15 -15.44 -0.16 15.53
N VAL A 16 -14.60 -0.96 14.86
CA VAL A 16 -14.28 -2.33 15.28
C VAL A 16 -13.66 -2.32 16.68
N LYS A 17 -12.72 -1.41 16.94
CA LYS A 17 -12.12 -1.24 18.28
C LYS A 17 -13.16 -0.82 19.33
N ALA A 18 -14.01 0.15 19.00
CA ALA A 18 -15.07 0.61 19.90
C ALA A 18 -16.08 -0.51 20.18
N LYS A 19 -16.53 -1.24 19.16
CA LYS A 19 -17.42 -2.40 19.29
C LYS A 19 -16.80 -3.47 20.19
N ALA A 20 -15.53 -3.81 19.98
CA ALA A 20 -14.82 -4.78 20.82
C ALA A 20 -14.69 -4.31 22.27
N ALA A 21 -14.40 -3.02 22.50
CA ALA A 21 -14.34 -2.45 23.84
C ALA A 21 -15.71 -2.52 24.55
N LEU A 22 -16.78 -2.10 23.87
CA LEU A 22 -18.14 -2.11 24.43
C LEU A 22 -18.66 -3.55 24.65
N ALA A 23 -18.28 -4.50 23.80
CA ALA A 23 -18.58 -5.91 24.00
C ALA A 23 -17.82 -6.49 25.21
N THR A 24 -16.57 -6.07 25.43
CA THR A 24 -15.78 -6.47 26.61
C THR A 24 -16.37 -5.87 27.89
N GLU A 25 -16.96 -4.67 27.81
CA GLU A 25 -17.71 -4.04 28.90
C GLU A 25 -19.04 -4.76 29.22
N GLY A 26 -19.44 -5.76 28.42
CA GLY A 26 -20.65 -6.55 28.64
C GLY A 26 -21.95 -5.84 28.25
N LYS A 27 -21.87 -4.79 27.42
CA LYS A 27 -23.06 -4.06 26.94
C LYS A 27 -23.89 -4.91 25.99
N SER A 28 -25.20 -4.70 26.00
CA SER A 28 -26.09 -5.39 25.07
C SER A 28 -25.84 -4.93 23.62
N PRO A 29 -26.18 -5.74 22.60
CA PRO A 29 -26.01 -5.34 21.20
C PRO A 29 -26.71 -4.02 20.83
N GLU A 30 -27.85 -3.75 21.45
CA GLU A 30 -28.65 -2.54 21.26
C GLU A 30 -27.94 -1.30 21.83
N GLU A 31 -27.34 -1.44 23.02
CA GLU A 31 -26.54 -0.38 23.65
C GLU A 31 -25.24 -0.09 22.90
N ILE A 32 -24.60 -1.14 22.35
CA ILE A 32 -23.43 -1.02 21.49
C ILE A 32 -23.81 -0.21 20.25
N GLN A 33 -24.92 -0.55 19.59
CA GLN A 33 -25.38 0.17 18.41
C GLN A 33 -25.69 1.65 18.72
N ALA A 34 -26.36 1.94 19.84
CA ALA A 34 -26.62 3.31 20.28
C ALA A 34 -25.33 4.09 20.59
N SER A 35 -24.36 3.44 21.24
CA SER A 35 -23.06 4.03 21.57
C SER A 35 -22.22 4.31 20.31
N LEU A 36 -22.28 3.41 19.32
CA LEU A 36 -21.63 3.62 18.02
C LEU A 36 -22.32 4.75 17.23
N GLY A 37 -23.66 4.80 17.24
CA GLY A 37 -24.42 5.87 16.61
C GLY A 37 -24.06 7.25 17.14
N THR A 38 -23.97 7.40 18.46
CA THR A 38 -23.57 8.66 19.10
C THR A 38 -22.10 9.01 18.84
N THR A 39 -21.19 8.04 18.96
CA THR A 39 -19.74 8.26 18.76
C THR A 39 -19.41 8.69 17.32
N PHE A 40 -20.02 8.02 16.34
CA PHE A 40 -19.75 8.26 14.92
C PHE A 40 -20.76 9.21 14.27
N LYS A 41 -21.70 9.76 15.04
CA LYS A 41 -22.77 10.67 14.59
C LYS A 41 -23.54 10.09 13.40
N MET A 42 -23.94 8.83 13.53
CA MET A 42 -24.71 8.11 12.51
C MET A 42 -26.06 7.71 13.08
N GLU A 43 -27.11 7.90 12.28
CA GLU A 43 -28.50 7.66 12.68
C GLU A 43 -29.26 6.95 11.55
N GLY A 44 -30.39 6.33 11.90
CA GLY A 44 -31.30 5.67 10.96
C GLY A 44 -30.63 4.58 10.12
N ASP A 45 -30.95 4.57 8.83
CA ASP A 45 -30.46 3.57 7.88
C ASP A 45 -28.93 3.57 7.75
N LYS A 46 -28.31 4.74 7.87
CA LYS A 46 -26.85 4.85 7.81
C LYS A 46 -26.17 4.13 8.98
N LEU A 47 -26.75 4.20 10.18
CA LEU A 47 -26.27 3.44 11.33
C LEU A 47 -26.41 1.94 11.11
N LYS A 48 -27.54 1.49 10.55
CA LYS A 48 -27.76 0.09 10.20
C LYS A 48 -26.70 -0.41 9.20
N TYR A 49 -26.47 0.33 8.12
CA TYR A 49 -25.41 0.01 7.15
C TYR A 49 -24.03 0.04 7.79
N PHE A 50 -23.78 0.95 8.72
CA PHE A 50 -22.50 1.05 9.40
C PHE A 50 -22.23 -0.16 10.30
N VAL A 51 -23.19 -0.60 11.10
CA VAL A 51 -23.06 -1.81 11.94
C VAL A 51 -22.77 -3.04 11.09
N ASN A 52 -23.54 -3.25 10.02
CA ASN A 52 -23.31 -4.35 9.10
C ASN A 52 -21.95 -4.26 8.41
N ALA A 53 -21.49 -3.06 8.06
CA ALA A 53 -20.16 -2.85 7.48
C ALA A 53 -19.03 -3.15 8.49
N ILE A 54 -19.23 -2.88 9.78
CA ILE A 54 -18.29 -3.25 10.85
C ILE A 54 -18.16 -4.77 10.92
N ASP A 55 -19.27 -5.51 10.87
CA ASP A 55 -19.25 -6.98 10.91
C ASP A 55 -18.52 -7.59 9.70
N VAL A 56 -18.66 -6.97 8.52
CA VAL A 56 -17.91 -7.37 7.32
C VAL A 56 -16.43 -7.01 7.47
N ALA A 57 -16.10 -5.85 8.03
CA ALA A 57 -14.74 -5.38 8.23
C ALA A 57 -13.98 -6.17 9.32
N GLU A 58 -14.67 -6.67 10.35
CA GLU A 58 -14.08 -7.43 11.46
C GLU A 58 -13.29 -8.66 10.97
N LYS A 59 -13.70 -9.24 9.84
CA LYS A 59 -13.00 -10.38 9.23
C LYS A 59 -11.60 -10.04 8.70
N ASN A 60 -11.34 -8.80 8.25
CA ASN A 60 -10.09 -8.39 7.61
C ASN A 60 -9.87 -6.86 7.66
N ALA A 61 -9.84 -6.26 8.85
CA ALA A 61 -9.77 -4.81 9.02
C ALA A 61 -8.45 -4.18 8.51
N ASP A 62 -7.31 -4.88 8.66
CA ASP A 62 -5.98 -4.28 8.45
C ASP A 62 -5.66 -3.96 6.98
N LYS A 63 -6.17 -4.77 6.05
CA LYS A 63 -5.92 -4.61 4.61
C LYS A 63 -7.05 -3.88 3.89
N LEU A 64 -8.06 -3.44 4.64
CA LEU A 64 -9.23 -2.82 4.06
C LEU A 64 -8.90 -1.38 3.64
N LYS A 65 -9.39 -0.96 2.48
CA LYS A 65 -9.39 0.44 2.03
C LYS A 65 -10.71 1.10 2.42
N ARG A 66 -11.83 0.44 2.07
CA ARG A 66 -13.20 0.87 2.37
C ARG A 66 -14.17 -0.31 2.27
N VAL A 67 -15.35 -0.17 2.86
CA VAL A 67 -16.52 -1.01 2.57
C VAL A 67 -17.52 -0.16 1.79
N LEU A 68 -17.89 -0.63 0.60
CA LEU A 68 -18.88 0.02 -0.26
C LEU A 68 -20.23 -0.70 -0.10
N VAL A 69 -21.29 0.05 0.18
CA VAL A 69 -22.65 -0.48 0.29
C VAL A 69 -23.38 -0.21 -1.01
N ILE A 70 -23.88 -1.26 -1.65
CA ILE A 70 -24.44 -1.25 -3.00
C ILE A 70 -25.85 -1.82 -2.95
N SER A 71 -26.79 -1.16 -3.61
CA SER A 71 -28.07 -1.76 -3.96
C SER A 71 -27.99 -2.42 -5.34
N LEU A 72 -28.43 -3.67 -5.41
CA LEU A 72 -28.55 -4.42 -6.66
C LEU A 72 -29.95 -4.21 -7.25
N ALA A 73 -30.03 -3.99 -8.56
CA ALA A 73 -31.31 -4.05 -9.26
C ALA A 73 -31.67 -5.52 -9.57
N GLU A 74 -32.96 -5.82 -9.72
CA GLU A 74 -33.42 -7.17 -10.10
C GLU A 74 -32.75 -7.61 -11.41
N GLY A 75 -32.03 -8.73 -11.36
CA GLY A 75 -31.27 -9.28 -12.50
C GLY A 75 -29.77 -8.96 -12.53
N GLU A 76 -29.25 -8.16 -11.58
CA GLU A 76 -27.81 -7.92 -11.47
C GLU A 76 -27.12 -8.95 -10.55
N ALA A 77 -26.01 -9.55 -11.03
CA ALA A 77 -25.21 -10.46 -10.23
C ALA A 77 -24.39 -9.69 -9.17
N ALA A 78 -24.41 -10.18 -7.93
CA ALA A 78 -23.60 -9.63 -6.85
C ALA A 78 -22.09 -9.72 -7.18
N PRO A 79 -21.29 -8.67 -6.88
CA PRO A 79 -19.84 -8.72 -7.06
C PRO A 79 -19.22 -9.90 -6.29
N ALA A 80 -18.20 -10.56 -6.86
CA ALA A 80 -17.63 -11.80 -6.33
C ALA A 80 -17.09 -11.75 -4.88
N LYS A 81 -16.84 -10.55 -4.34
CA LYS A 81 -16.38 -10.35 -2.95
C LYS A 81 -17.42 -9.69 -2.05
N ALA A 82 -18.61 -9.39 -2.58
CA ALA A 82 -19.66 -8.74 -1.82
C ALA A 82 -20.29 -9.73 -0.83
N VAL A 83 -20.52 -9.26 0.38
CA VAL A 83 -21.34 -9.94 1.38
C VAL A 83 -22.73 -9.36 1.26
N GLN A 84 -23.71 -10.19 0.87
CA GLN A 84 -25.10 -9.78 0.85
C GLN A 84 -25.66 -9.87 2.28
N VAL A 85 -26.14 -8.74 2.79
CA VAL A 85 -26.83 -8.66 4.09
C VAL A 85 -28.16 -7.98 3.83
N GLU A 86 -29.24 -8.73 4.01
CA GLU A 86 -30.60 -8.33 3.66
C GLU A 86 -30.73 -7.94 2.16
N GLU A 87 -31.10 -6.69 1.88
CA GLU A 87 -31.30 -6.14 0.54
C GLU A 87 -30.04 -5.44 -0.01
N MET A 88 -28.99 -5.31 0.81
CA MET A 88 -27.79 -4.56 0.46
C MET A 88 -26.56 -5.46 0.31
N CYS A 89 -25.71 -5.10 -0.64
CA CYS A 89 -24.44 -5.77 -0.89
C CYS A 89 -23.28 -4.93 -0.34
N TYR A 90 -22.48 -5.55 0.53
CA TYR A 90 -21.32 -4.93 1.18
C TYR A 90 -20.06 -5.43 0.50
N LEU A 91 -19.40 -4.57 -0.26
CA LEU A 91 -18.17 -4.88 -0.97
C LEU A 91 -16.96 -4.35 -0.19
N PRO A 92 -16.22 -5.22 0.53
CA PRO A 92 -14.93 -4.84 1.10
C PRO A 92 -13.89 -4.68 -0.02
N GLU A 93 -13.39 -3.46 -0.17
CA GLU A 93 -12.25 -3.17 -1.04
C GLU A 93 -10.97 -3.20 -0.22
N PHE A 94 -9.99 -3.97 -0.69
CA PHE A 94 -8.69 -4.12 -0.03
C PHE A 94 -7.64 -3.28 -0.74
N ILE A 95 -6.68 -2.77 0.03
CA ILE A 95 -5.47 -2.17 -0.53
C ILE A 95 -4.73 -3.28 -1.28
N VAL A 96 -4.50 -3.08 -2.57
CA VAL A 96 -3.69 -3.99 -3.37
C VAL A 96 -2.23 -3.63 -3.08
N ASP A 97 -1.58 -4.43 -2.24
CA ASP A 97 -0.13 -4.38 -2.12
C ASP A 97 0.47 -4.78 -3.46
N THR A 98 0.89 -3.79 -4.26
CA THR A 98 1.75 -4.04 -5.40
C THR A 98 3.08 -4.54 -4.85
N LYS A 99 3.20 -5.86 -4.70
CA LYS A 99 4.49 -6.49 -4.43
C LYS A 99 5.40 -6.12 -5.58
N PHE A 100 6.31 -5.18 -5.34
CA PHE A 100 7.42 -4.93 -6.25
C PHE A 100 8.21 -6.23 -6.34
N GLN A 101 8.00 -6.97 -7.44
CA GLN A 101 8.88 -8.06 -7.81
C GLN A 101 10.11 -7.39 -8.41
N PRO A 102 11.27 -7.37 -7.72
CA PRO A 102 12.49 -6.94 -8.38
C PRO A 102 12.67 -7.82 -9.63
N PRO A 103 13.09 -7.25 -10.76
CA PRO A 103 13.31 -8.04 -11.96
C PRO A 103 14.23 -9.20 -11.59
N GLN A 104 13.73 -10.44 -11.75
CA GLN A 104 14.57 -11.62 -11.59
C GLN A 104 15.72 -11.44 -12.57
N LYS A 105 16.94 -11.33 -12.05
CA LYS A 105 18.13 -11.47 -12.87
C LYS A 105 18.06 -12.89 -13.42
N THR A 106 17.63 -13.01 -14.66
CA THR A 106 17.86 -14.23 -15.41
C THR A 106 19.37 -14.32 -15.53
N ASP A 107 19.98 -15.29 -14.86
CA ASP A 107 21.34 -15.71 -15.16
C ASP A 107 21.32 -16.36 -16.55
N ALA A 108 21.23 -15.50 -17.59
CA ALA A 108 21.49 -15.88 -18.96
C ALA A 108 23.00 -16.13 -19.08
N LYS A 109 23.41 -17.30 -18.61
CA LYS A 109 24.69 -17.91 -18.93
C LYS A 109 24.66 -18.27 -20.41
N GLY A 110 25.40 -17.51 -21.22
CA GLY A 110 25.86 -17.99 -22.52
C GLY A 110 25.59 -17.01 -23.66
N GLY A 111 26.66 -16.39 -24.17
CA GLY A 111 26.61 -15.63 -25.41
C GLY A 111 27.77 -14.65 -25.62
N ARG A 112 28.98 -14.92 -25.12
CA ARG A 112 30.16 -14.13 -25.48
C ARG A 112 30.87 -14.81 -26.65
N ASN A 113 30.58 -14.30 -27.84
CA ASN A 113 31.31 -14.62 -29.06
C ASN A 113 32.79 -14.29 -28.88
N ASN A 114 33.62 -15.33 -28.94
CA ASN A 114 35.04 -15.24 -29.27
C ASN A 114 35.19 -14.67 -30.69
N ARG A 115 35.69 -13.44 -30.79
CA ARG A 115 36.39 -12.80 -31.93
C ARG A 115 36.90 -11.48 -31.36
N GLY A 116 38.16 -11.29 -30.97
CA GLY A 116 39.39 -11.63 -31.66
C GLY A 116 40.17 -10.31 -31.79
N GLY A 117 41.35 -10.23 -31.17
CA GLY A 117 42.43 -9.30 -31.49
C GLY A 117 42.21 -7.81 -31.21
N GLY A 118 42.96 -7.26 -30.24
CA GLY A 118 43.01 -5.81 -30.04
C GLY A 118 43.83 -5.39 -28.83
N GLN A 119 45.13 -5.69 -28.89
CA GLN A 119 46.15 -5.25 -27.95
C GLN A 119 46.21 -3.71 -27.91
N GLY A 120 46.05 -3.08 -26.74
CA GLY A 120 46.26 -1.64 -26.62
C GLY A 120 45.89 -1.01 -25.29
N GLY A 121 46.88 -0.82 -24.41
CA GLY A 121 46.95 0.43 -23.62
C GLY A 121 46.53 0.39 -22.14
N LYS A 122 47.47 -0.03 -21.29
CA LYS A 122 47.87 0.59 -20.01
C LYS A 122 46.80 1.31 -19.15
N SER A 123 46.57 0.70 -17.98
CA SER A 123 46.70 1.30 -16.65
C SER A 123 45.81 2.50 -16.29
N GLY A 124 44.84 2.26 -15.41
CA GLY A 124 44.12 3.34 -14.73
C GLY A 124 42.95 2.83 -13.89
N GLY A 125 43.24 2.03 -12.87
CA GLY A 125 42.27 1.67 -11.84
C GLY A 125 41.86 2.92 -11.04
N GLY A 126 40.86 3.64 -11.53
CA GLY A 126 40.16 4.68 -10.80
C GLY A 126 38.82 4.14 -10.34
N ALA A 127 38.58 4.17 -9.03
CA ALA A 127 37.29 3.81 -8.44
C ALA A 127 36.16 4.55 -9.17
N LYS A 128 35.14 3.81 -9.62
CA LYS A 128 33.93 4.39 -10.19
C LYS A 128 33.33 5.32 -9.14
N GLY A 129 33.42 6.64 -9.40
CA GLY A 129 32.86 7.67 -8.54
C GLY A 129 31.37 7.41 -8.30
N SER A 130 30.92 7.67 -7.08
CA SER A 130 29.52 7.52 -6.67
C SER A 130 28.58 8.20 -7.67
N PRO A 131 27.39 7.62 -7.95
CA PRO A 131 26.45 8.12 -8.96
C PRO A 131 25.90 9.54 -8.66
N TRP A 132 26.21 10.09 -7.50
CA TRP A 132 25.80 11.42 -7.04
C TRP A 132 26.94 12.46 -7.04
N GLY A 133 28.03 12.18 -7.75
CA GLY A 133 29.15 13.12 -7.92
C GLY A 133 30.15 13.12 -6.77
N LEU A 134 31.31 13.74 -7.03
CA LEU A 134 32.46 13.83 -6.11
C LEU A 134 32.10 14.63 -4.86
N THR A 135 32.49 14.12 -3.69
CA THR A 135 32.32 14.83 -2.42
C THR A 135 33.19 16.10 -2.39
N PRO A 136 32.85 17.11 -1.56
CA PRO A 136 33.61 18.36 -1.48
C PRO A 136 35.11 18.14 -1.19
N GLU A 137 35.45 17.09 -0.45
CA GLU A 137 36.83 16.71 -0.13
C GLU A 137 37.61 16.21 -1.35
N GLU A 138 36.98 15.45 -2.24
CA GLU A 138 37.61 14.94 -3.48
C GLU A 138 37.85 16.05 -4.52
N LYS A 139 36.98 17.07 -4.56
CA LYS A 139 37.21 18.25 -5.41
C LYS A 139 38.42 19.07 -4.96
N ALA A 140 38.67 19.17 -3.66
CA ALA A 140 39.79 19.92 -3.12
C ALA A 140 41.15 19.27 -3.45
N LEU A 141 41.20 17.94 -3.51
CA LEU A 141 42.40 17.19 -3.91
C LEU A 141 42.71 17.34 -5.40
N LYS A 142 41.69 17.35 -6.26
CA LYS A 142 41.87 17.49 -7.71
C LYS A 142 42.34 18.89 -8.14
N ASN A 143 41.96 19.93 -7.39
CA ASN A 143 42.42 21.31 -7.66
C ASN A 143 43.82 21.64 -7.13
N LYS A 144 44.44 20.78 -6.30
CA LYS A 144 45.79 20.99 -5.75
C LYS A 144 46.90 20.24 -6.50
N GLY A 145 46.59 19.51 -7.56
CA GLY A 145 47.54 18.70 -8.33
C GLY A 145 48.34 19.45 -9.43
N GLY A 146 48.40 20.78 -9.39
CA GLY A 146 49.17 21.58 -10.34
C GLY A 146 50.43 22.18 -9.71
N ALA A 147 51.50 21.41 -9.58
CA ALA A 147 52.83 21.92 -9.26
C ALA A 147 53.73 21.90 -10.52
N PRO A 148 54.56 22.93 -10.76
CA PRO A 148 55.25 23.16 -12.03
C PRO A 148 56.44 22.21 -12.24
N LYS A 149 56.70 21.85 -13.51
CA LYS A 149 57.84 21.00 -13.93
C LYS A 149 59.19 21.65 -13.58
N PRO A 150 60.19 20.90 -13.09
CA PRO A 150 61.57 21.39 -13.03
C PRO A 150 62.18 21.39 -14.45
N LYS A 151 62.85 22.48 -14.83
CA LYS A 151 63.71 22.54 -16.01
C LYS A 151 65.09 21.99 -15.64
N ALA A 152 65.62 21.13 -16.51
CA ALA A 152 67.04 20.79 -16.59
C ALA A 152 67.87 21.98 -17.07
#